data_AF-A0A6G4R967-F1
#
_entry.id   AF-A0A6G4R967-F1
#
_cell.length_a   1.000
_cell.length_b   1.000
_cell.length_c   1.000
_cell.angle_alpha   90.00
_cell.angle_beta   90.00
_cell.angle_gamma   90.00
#
_symmetry.space_group_name_H-M   'P 1'
#
loop_
_entity.id
_entity.type
_entity.pdbx_description
1 polymer ?
#
loop_
_entity_poly.entity_id
_entity_poly.type
_entity_poly.pdbx_seq_one_letter_code
_entity_poly.pdbx_strand_id
1 'polypeptide(L)'
;MDRSLGVTEFVRTHLPEWLVSVAELTALLGDELLIVGVLFALAGVDAYRSARRGAPQLITDRTAFVLAIVLGGLAFTLILKTTFGLPRPPSSLQAVPREGDGFPSGHTMAATLLWTALALWGLRGRLTRRLRLSLAAAIITVVAASRLALGVHYLVDVVASVIFATAFLLVGARLADDDPTKAFAGAAILGALALVADGGSTDGILAFAGCFGGAVTWWIISRPAVKKRWATVVQ
;
A
#
# COMPACT_ATOMS: atom_id res chain seq x y z
N MET A 1 7.08 27.79 -6.64
CA MET A 1 8.29 27.02 -6.98
C MET A 1 7.82 25.78 -7.69
N ASP A 2 8.25 25.56 -8.94
CA ASP A 2 7.89 24.36 -9.67
C ASP A 2 8.69 23.16 -9.11
N ARG A 3 8.03 22.01 -8.99
CA ARG A 3 8.63 20.74 -8.53
C ARG A 3 9.19 19.94 -9.70
N SER A 4 8.98 20.42 -10.92
CA SER A 4 9.67 20.06 -12.14
C SER A 4 11.17 20.31 -11.97
N LEU A 5 11.92 19.25 -11.63
CA LEU A 5 13.38 19.26 -11.77
C LEU A 5 13.79 19.03 -13.25
N GLY A 6 12.88 19.22 -14.21
CA GLY A 6 13.07 18.93 -15.64
C GLY A 6 13.10 17.44 -16.02
N VAL A 7 13.03 16.53 -15.04
CA VAL A 7 13.19 15.09 -15.26
C VAL A 7 11.98 14.48 -15.97
N THR A 8 10.77 14.86 -15.57
CA THR A 8 9.54 14.32 -16.17
C THR A 8 9.39 14.78 -17.61
N GLU A 9 9.71 16.04 -17.89
CA GLU A 9 9.76 16.66 -19.20
C GLU A 9 10.77 15.94 -20.09
N PHE A 10 12.00 15.79 -19.62
CA PHE A 10 13.05 15.08 -20.34
C PHE A 10 12.62 13.65 -20.72
N VAL A 11 12.05 12.91 -19.77
CA VAL A 11 11.55 11.56 -20.01
C VAL A 11 10.45 11.60 -21.07
N ARG A 12 9.41 12.44 -20.92
CA ARG A 12 8.28 12.48 -21.85
C ARG A 12 8.66 12.89 -23.26
N THR A 13 9.63 13.79 -23.43
CA THR A 13 10.09 14.22 -24.76
C THR A 13 10.89 13.15 -25.49
N HIS A 14 11.60 12.27 -24.79
CA HIS A 14 12.49 11.26 -25.39
C HIS A 14 11.93 9.83 -25.35
N LEU A 15 10.84 9.59 -24.64
CA LEU A 15 10.28 8.25 -24.45
C LEU A 15 9.43 7.82 -25.67
N PRO A 16 9.75 6.70 -26.33
CA PRO A 16 8.92 6.13 -27.40
C PRO A 16 7.49 5.84 -26.95
N GLU A 17 6.51 6.02 -27.84
CA GLU A 17 5.09 5.83 -27.51
C GLU A 17 4.75 4.41 -27.03
N TRP A 18 5.38 3.37 -27.58
CA TRP A 18 5.12 1.98 -27.16
C TRP A 18 5.51 1.72 -25.69
N LEU A 19 6.43 2.52 -25.12
CA LEU A 19 6.78 2.42 -23.70
C LEU A 19 5.70 2.99 -22.78
N VAL A 20 4.73 3.76 -23.30
CA VAL A 20 3.57 4.23 -22.52
C VAL A 20 2.74 3.05 -22.04
N SER A 21 2.41 2.10 -22.92
CA SER A 21 1.65 0.90 -22.53
C SER A 21 2.41 0.03 -21.54
N VAL A 22 3.74 -0.08 -21.69
CA VAL A 22 4.58 -0.77 -20.71
C VAL A 22 4.57 -0.04 -19.36
N ALA A 23 4.59 1.29 -19.38
CA ALA A 23 4.51 2.11 -18.17
C ALA A 23 3.14 1.96 -17.48
N GLU A 24 2.04 1.91 -18.22
CA GLU A 24 0.71 1.62 -17.64
C GLU A 24 0.65 0.23 -17.00
N LEU A 25 1.10 -0.81 -17.71
CA LEU A 25 1.12 -2.18 -17.20
C LEU A 25 1.96 -2.31 -15.94
N THR A 26 3.15 -1.71 -15.92
CA THR A 26 4.03 -1.74 -14.75
C THR A 26 3.52 -0.87 -13.61
N ALA A 27 2.79 0.20 -13.90
CA ALA A 27 2.11 1.01 -12.89
C ALA A 27 1.06 0.22 -12.10
N LEU A 28 0.48 -0.85 -12.67
CA LEU A 28 -0.46 -1.74 -11.95
C LEU A 28 0.14 -2.32 -10.66
N LEU A 29 1.46 -2.50 -10.59
CA LEU A 29 2.13 -3.00 -9.38
C LEU A 29 2.07 -2.01 -8.19
N GLY A 30 1.66 -0.77 -8.43
CA GLY A 30 1.32 0.22 -7.41
C GLY A 30 -0.16 0.62 -7.41
N ASP A 31 -1.01 -0.07 -8.17
CA ASP A 31 -2.44 0.23 -8.21
C ASP A 31 -3.14 -0.24 -6.92
N GLU A 32 -4.07 0.56 -6.42
CA GLU A 32 -4.73 0.35 -5.13
C GLU A 32 -5.62 -0.90 -5.16
N LEU A 33 -6.31 -1.17 -6.27
CA LEU A 33 -7.14 -2.36 -6.42
C LEU A 33 -6.28 -3.62 -6.45
N LEU A 34 -5.14 -3.60 -7.16
CA LEU A 34 -4.19 -4.70 -7.13
C LEU A 34 -3.67 -4.94 -5.71
N ILE A 35 -3.32 -3.88 -4.98
CA ILE A 35 -2.82 -4.00 -3.61
C ILE A 35 -3.86 -4.63 -2.70
N VAL A 36 -5.10 -4.14 -2.72
CA VAL A 36 -6.21 -4.73 -1.96
C VAL A 36 -6.42 -6.19 -2.35
N GLY A 37 -6.38 -6.52 -3.65
CA GLY A 37 -6.44 -7.90 -4.14
C GLY A 37 -5.31 -8.79 -3.59
N VAL A 38 -4.08 -8.29 -3.54
CA VAL A 38 -2.93 -9.01 -2.96
C VAL A 38 -3.10 -9.22 -1.45
N LEU A 39 -3.65 -8.23 -0.72
CA LEU A 39 -3.95 -8.38 0.70
C LEU A 39 -5.01 -9.47 0.94
N PHE A 40 -6.08 -9.50 0.15
CA PHE A 40 -7.08 -10.57 0.21
C PHE A 40 -6.48 -11.94 -0.14
N ALA A 41 -5.64 -12.02 -1.18
CA ALA A 41 -4.96 -13.25 -1.55
C ALA A 41 -4.01 -13.74 -0.44
N LEU A 42 -3.28 -12.83 0.21
CA LEU A 42 -2.41 -13.13 1.35
C LEU A 42 -3.21 -13.73 2.51
N ALA A 43 -4.32 -13.09 2.88
CA ALA A 43 -5.22 -13.58 3.94
C ALA A 43 -5.81 -14.95 3.60
N GLY A 44 -6.27 -15.15 2.36
CA GLY A 44 -6.83 -16.41 1.88
C GLY A 44 -5.81 -17.55 1.87
N VAL A 45 -4.59 -17.30 1.39
CA VAL A 45 -3.50 -18.29 1.40
C VAL A 45 -3.10 -18.65 2.83
N ASP A 46 -3.03 -17.68 3.74
CA ASP A 46 -2.69 -17.95 5.13
C ASP A 46 -3.80 -18.72 5.86
N ALA A 47 -5.07 -18.40 5.59
CA ALA A 47 -6.22 -19.15 6.09
C ALA A 47 -6.25 -20.59 5.60
N TYR A 48 -6.00 -20.80 4.30
CA TYR A 48 -5.88 -22.13 3.72
C TYR A 48 -4.74 -22.94 4.35
N ARG A 49 -3.57 -22.33 4.54
CA ARG A 49 -2.42 -22.98 5.18
C ARG A 49 -2.69 -23.29 6.64
N SER A 50 -3.40 -22.40 7.34
CA SER A 50 -3.79 -22.60 8.74
C SER A 50 -4.76 -23.77 8.87
N ALA A 51 -5.76 -23.87 7.99
CA ALA A 51 -6.68 -25.01 7.93
C ALA A 51 -5.94 -26.33 7.65
N ARG A 52 -5.07 -26.35 6.63
CA ARG A 52 -4.28 -27.54 6.27
C ARG A 52 -3.34 -28.03 7.37
N ARG A 53 -2.96 -27.16 8.30
CA ARG A 53 -2.05 -27.48 9.41
C ARG A 53 -2.80 -27.75 10.73
N GLY A 54 -4.13 -27.68 10.75
CA GLY A 54 -4.91 -27.75 11.98
C GLY A 54 -4.58 -26.61 12.97
N ALA A 55 -4.13 -25.46 12.47
CA ALA A 55 -3.73 -24.35 13.32
C ALA A 55 -4.97 -23.73 13.99
N PRO A 56 -4.92 -23.37 15.28
CA PRO A 56 -6.07 -22.87 16.03
C PRO A 56 -6.51 -21.45 15.65
N GLN A 57 -5.79 -20.77 14.74
CA GLN A 57 -6.05 -19.40 14.31
C GLN A 57 -6.40 -19.40 12.82
N LEU A 58 -7.36 -18.54 12.42
CA LEU A 58 -7.75 -18.41 11.02
C LEU A 58 -6.64 -17.75 10.19
N ILE A 59 -6.13 -16.60 10.61
CA ILE A 59 -4.97 -15.94 10.00
C ILE A 59 -3.91 -15.72 11.07
N THR A 60 -2.64 -15.77 10.67
CA THR A 60 -1.52 -15.56 11.58
C THR A 60 -1.34 -14.09 11.93
N ASP A 61 -0.77 -13.83 13.10
CA ASP A 61 -0.45 -12.47 13.56
C ASP A 61 0.40 -11.72 12.52
N ARG A 62 1.35 -12.40 11.85
CA ARG A 62 2.19 -11.78 10.80
C ARG A 62 1.37 -11.27 9.61
N THR A 63 0.45 -12.10 9.12
CA THR A 63 -0.44 -11.70 8.02
C THR A 63 -1.34 -10.56 8.48
N ALA A 64 -1.94 -10.68 9.66
CA ALA A 64 -2.78 -9.64 10.24
C ALA A 64 -2.04 -8.29 10.37
N PHE A 65 -0.78 -8.32 10.81
CA PHE A 65 0.07 -7.13 10.90
C PHE A 65 0.34 -6.50 9.53
N VAL A 66 0.67 -7.30 8.50
CA VAL A 66 0.86 -6.79 7.12
C VAL A 66 -0.42 -6.14 6.59
N LEU A 67 -1.58 -6.79 6.78
CA LEU A 67 -2.88 -6.22 6.39
C LEU A 67 -3.09 -4.86 7.07
N ALA A 68 -2.93 -4.80 8.39
CA ALA A 68 -3.16 -3.60 9.18
C ALA A 68 -2.23 -2.44 8.77
N ILE A 69 -0.92 -2.69 8.68
CA ILE A 69 0.04 -1.63 8.41
C ILE A 69 -0.06 -1.11 6.97
N VAL A 70 -0.39 -1.97 5.99
CA VAL A 70 -0.61 -1.53 4.61
C VAL A 70 -1.89 -0.70 4.50
N LEU A 71 -3.00 -1.16 5.09
CA LEU A 71 -4.26 -0.40 5.11
C LEU A 71 -4.09 0.97 5.77
N GLY A 72 -3.45 1.02 6.94
CA GLY A 72 -3.13 2.29 7.61
C GLY A 72 -2.24 3.20 6.78
N GLY A 73 -1.28 2.64 6.03
CA GLY A 73 -0.42 3.40 5.12
C GLY A 73 -1.16 3.97 3.91
N LEU A 74 -2.16 3.26 3.38
CA LEU A 74 -3.02 3.77 2.32
C LEU A 74 -3.88 4.95 2.83
N ALA A 75 -4.46 4.82 4.03
CA ALA A 75 -5.16 5.94 4.66
C ALA A 75 -4.23 7.14 4.93
N PHE A 76 -3.01 6.88 5.39
CA PHE A 76 -1.98 7.92 5.55
C PHE A 76 -1.62 8.60 4.23
N THR A 77 -1.58 7.85 3.12
CA THR A 77 -1.35 8.40 1.78
C THR A 77 -2.43 9.41 1.40
N LEU A 78 -3.70 9.11 1.70
CA LEU A 78 -4.81 10.03 1.46
C LEU A 78 -4.67 11.29 2.31
N ILE A 79 -4.35 11.17 3.60
CA ILE A 79 -4.09 12.32 4.48
C ILE A 79 -3.00 13.21 3.91
N LEU A 80 -1.88 12.65 3.44
CA LEU A 80 -0.81 13.45 2.85
C LEU A 80 -1.28 14.17 1.58
N LYS A 81 -2.02 13.49 0.70
CA LYS A 81 -2.55 14.12 -0.52
C LYS A 81 -3.43 15.32 -0.21
N THR A 82 -4.42 15.13 0.67
CA THR A 82 -5.36 16.20 1.04
C THR A 82 -4.67 17.34 1.79
N THR A 83 -3.66 17.03 2.61
CA THR A 83 -2.90 18.05 3.35
C THR A 83 -2.04 18.89 2.43
N PHE A 84 -1.39 18.29 1.44
CA PHE A 84 -0.49 19.01 0.54
C PHE A 84 -1.21 19.69 -0.62
N GLY A 85 -2.24 19.06 -1.21
CA GLY A 85 -3.06 19.64 -2.28
C GLY A 85 -2.25 20.15 -3.48
N LEU A 86 -1.08 19.54 -3.77
CA LEU A 86 -0.17 20.04 -4.80
C LEU A 86 -0.54 19.48 -6.17
N PRO A 87 -0.53 20.33 -7.22
CA PRO A 87 -0.96 19.92 -8.56
C PRO A 87 0.02 18.93 -9.20
N ARG A 88 -0.52 18.12 -10.12
CA ARG A 88 0.22 17.25 -11.04
C ARG A 88 0.99 18.07 -12.09
N PRO A 89 1.90 17.44 -12.86
CA PRO A 89 2.40 18.01 -14.10
C PRO A 89 1.27 18.40 -15.06
N PRO A 90 1.48 19.43 -15.89
CA PRO A 90 0.48 19.92 -16.83
C PRO A 90 0.01 18.83 -17.79
N SER A 91 -1.25 18.90 -18.23
CA SER A 91 -1.86 17.91 -19.14
C SER A 91 -1.08 17.71 -20.44
N SER A 92 -0.32 18.71 -20.89
CA SER A 92 0.57 18.61 -22.06
C SER A 92 1.68 17.57 -21.91
N LEU A 93 2.06 17.21 -20.68
CA LEU A 93 3.05 16.16 -20.41
C LEU A 93 2.42 14.79 -20.15
N GLN A 94 1.13 14.75 -19.81
CA GLN A 94 0.45 13.53 -19.40
C GLN A 94 0.15 12.64 -20.60
N ALA A 95 0.74 11.44 -20.62
CA ALA A 95 0.44 10.44 -21.65
C ALA A 95 -0.99 9.91 -21.54
N VAL A 96 -1.54 9.93 -20.32
CA VAL A 96 -2.91 9.52 -20.00
C VAL A 96 -3.49 10.58 -19.07
N PRO A 97 -4.66 11.16 -19.38
CA PRO A 97 -5.29 12.16 -18.54
C PRO A 97 -5.48 11.65 -17.10
N ARG A 98 -4.99 12.44 -16.13
CA ARG A 98 -5.17 12.18 -14.70
C ARG A 98 -5.53 13.49 -13.99
N GLU A 99 -6.63 13.45 -13.26
CA GLU A 99 -7.08 14.57 -12.43
C GLU A 99 -6.68 14.38 -10.95
N GLY A 100 -6.98 15.40 -10.13
CA GLY A 100 -6.73 15.42 -8.68
C GLY A 100 -5.27 15.63 -8.29
N ASP A 101 -5.00 15.49 -7.00
CA ASP A 101 -3.70 15.83 -6.41
C ASP A 101 -2.54 14.99 -6.94
N GLY A 102 -1.42 15.67 -7.14
CA GLY A 102 -0.17 15.12 -7.66
C GLY A 102 0.84 14.73 -6.58
N PHE A 103 0.72 15.22 -5.35
CA PHE A 103 1.69 14.92 -4.30
C PHE A 103 1.05 14.35 -3.03
N PRO A 104 1.63 13.28 -2.44
CA PRO A 104 2.65 12.40 -3.02
C PRO A 104 2.09 11.50 -4.14
N SER A 105 2.96 10.75 -4.82
CA SER A 105 2.55 9.74 -5.81
C SER A 105 1.87 8.56 -5.11
N GLY A 106 0.56 8.42 -5.32
CA GLY A 106 -0.24 7.34 -4.73
C GLY A 106 0.28 5.95 -5.10
N HIS A 107 0.59 5.72 -6.39
CA HIS A 107 1.10 4.41 -6.82
C HIS A 107 2.47 4.08 -6.21
N THR A 108 3.35 5.07 -6.09
CA THR A 108 4.68 4.86 -5.50
C THR A 108 4.58 4.63 -3.99
N MET A 109 3.71 5.37 -3.29
CA MET A 109 3.40 5.12 -1.88
C MET A 109 2.89 3.69 -1.68
N ALA A 110 1.85 3.31 -2.44
CA ALA A 110 1.15 2.05 -2.29
C ALA A 110 2.06 0.85 -2.63
N ALA A 111 2.85 0.94 -3.70
CA ALA A 111 3.89 -0.04 -4.00
C ALA A 111 4.94 -0.15 -2.87
N THR A 112 5.43 0.99 -2.36
CA THR A 112 6.42 0.98 -1.27
C THR A 112 5.87 0.33 0.00
N LEU A 113 4.62 0.63 0.35
CA LEU A 113 3.92 0.03 1.50
C LEU A 113 3.79 -1.48 1.35
N LEU A 114 3.18 -1.97 0.26
CA LEU A 114 2.90 -3.39 0.07
C LEU A 114 4.19 -4.22 -0.07
N TRP A 115 5.05 -3.87 -1.03
CA TRP A 115 6.18 -4.73 -1.40
C TRP A 115 7.23 -4.77 -0.29
N THR A 116 7.45 -3.66 0.42
CA THR A 116 8.34 -3.63 1.59
C THR A 116 7.74 -4.40 2.76
N ALA A 117 6.43 -4.26 3.04
CA ALA A 117 5.78 -4.99 4.12
C ALA A 117 5.83 -6.52 3.88
N LEU A 118 5.59 -6.97 2.64
CA LEU A 118 5.73 -8.38 2.26
C LEU A 118 7.17 -8.88 2.39
N ALA A 119 8.16 -8.06 2.02
CA ALA A 119 9.57 -8.42 2.14
C ALA A 119 10.02 -8.58 3.60
N LEU A 120 9.47 -7.76 4.51
CA LEU A 120 9.81 -7.76 5.93
C LEU A 120 9.01 -8.79 6.75
N TRP A 121 7.69 -8.71 6.69
CA TRP A 121 6.76 -9.43 7.57
C TRP A 121 5.89 -10.47 6.86
N GLY A 122 5.90 -10.51 5.52
CA GLY A 122 5.16 -11.48 4.74
C GLY A 122 5.56 -12.93 5.02
N LEU A 123 4.75 -13.86 4.49
CA LEU A 123 4.93 -15.30 4.68
C LEU A 123 6.36 -15.73 4.30
N ARG A 124 7.05 -16.37 5.24
CA ARG A 124 8.44 -16.81 5.04
C ARG A 124 8.46 -17.94 4.01
N GLY A 125 9.19 -17.72 2.92
CA GLY A 125 9.44 -18.71 1.87
C GLY A 125 10.91 -19.11 1.81
N ARG A 126 11.33 -19.66 0.67
CA ARG A 126 12.72 -20.08 0.42
C ARG A 126 13.68 -18.90 0.18
N LEU A 127 13.17 -17.70 -0.07
CA LEU A 127 13.99 -16.53 -0.39
C LEU A 127 14.58 -15.89 0.86
N THR A 128 15.84 -15.48 0.78
CA THR A 128 16.51 -14.75 1.85
C THR A 128 15.89 -13.37 2.04
N ARG A 129 16.02 -12.79 3.24
CA ARG A 129 15.52 -11.42 3.52
C ARG A 129 16.12 -10.39 2.56
N ARG A 130 17.42 -10.51 2.24
CA ARG A 130 18.12 -9.61 1.30
C ARG A 130 17.48 -9.68 -0.09
N LEU A 131 17.27 -10.88 -0.63
CA LEU A 131 16.66 -11.06 -1.94
C LEU A 131 15.23 -10.52 -2.00
N ARG A 132 14.42 -10.75 -0.95
CA ARG A 132 13.05 -10.19 -0.87
C ARG A 132 13.05 -8.66 -0.90
N LEU A 133 13.96 -8.03 -0.17
CA LEU A 133 14.09 -6.56 -0.16
C LEU A 133 14.61 -6.04 -1.51
N SER A 134 15.54 -6.73 -2.16
CA SER A 134 16.00 -6.37 -3.51
C SER A 134 14.88 -6.45 -4.54
N LEU A 135 14.03 -7.48 -4.49
CA LEU A 135 12.87 -7.60 -5.37
C LEU A 135 11.84 -6.49 -5.10
N ALA A 136 11.56 -6.18 -3.84
CA ALA A 136 10.69 -5.06 -3.49
C ALA A 136 11.23 -3.73 -4.03
N ALA A 137 12.52 -3.45 -3.82
CA ALA A 137 13.16 -2.25 -4.33
C ALA A 137 13.11 -2.15 -5.86
N ALA A 138 13.31 -3.26 -6.57
CA ALA A 138 13.19 -3.31 -8.02
C ALA A 138 11.76 -2.97 -8.48
N ILE A 139 10.73 -3.56 -7.85
CA ILE A 139 9.32 -3.28 -8.18
C ILE A 139 8.99 -1.80 -7.91
N ILE A 140 9.39 -1.27 -6.75
CA ILE A 140 9.14 0.12 -6.38
C ILE A 140 9.80 1.07 -7.38
N THR A 141 11.03 0.77 -7.81
CA THR A 141 11.75 1.57 -8.80
C THR A 141 11.04 1.56 -10.15
N VAL A 142 10.56 0.38 -10.59
CA VAL A 142 9.79 0.23 -11.83
C VAL A 142 8.49 1.05 -11.78
N VAL A 143 7.75 0.99 -10.67
CA VAL A 143 6.52 1.78 -10.48
C VAL A 143 6.81 3.28 -10.43
N ALA A 144 7.88 3.70 -9.75
CA ALA A 144 8.28 5.11 -9.71
C ALA A 144 8.66 5.62 -11.11
N ALA A 145 9.46 4.86 -11.85
CA ALA A 145 9.86 5.18 -13.21
C ALA A 145 8.65 5.25 -14.16
N SER A 146 7.69 4.34 -14.02
CA SER A 146 6.47 4.35 -14.84
C SER A 146 5.65 5.62 -14.62
N ARG A 147 5.64 6.19 -13.41
CA ARG A 147 4.94 7.46 -13.15
C ARG A 147 5.57 8.66 -13.82
N LEU A 148 6.89 8.70 -13.91
CA LEU A 148 7.61 9.72 -14.67
C LEU A 148 7.40 9.52 -16.18
N ALA A 149 7.47 8.26 -16.64
CA ALA A 149 7.24 7.90 -18.05
C ALA A 149 5.82 8.25 -18.54
N LEU A 150 4.82 8.19 -17.66
CA LEU A 150 3.45 8.60 -17.96
C LEU A 150 3.22 10.11 -17.81
N GLY A 151 4.20 10.85 -17.28
CA GLY A 151 4.14 12.31 -17.18
C GLY A 151 3.17 12.83 -16.13
N VAL A 152 2.75 12.00 -15.18
CA VAL A 152 1.69 12.34 -14.21
C VAL A 152 2.20 12.76 -12.83
N HIS A 153 3.52 12.64 -12.62
CA HIS A 153 4.21 12.95 -11.38
C HIS A 153 5.61 13.51 -11.67
N TYR A 154 6.09 14.36 -10.77
CA TYR A 154 7.47 14.82 -10.74
C TYR A 154 8.40 13.83 -10.03
N LEU A 155 9.71 13.93 -10.27
CA LEU A 155 10.71 13.11 -9.56
C LEU A 155 10.62 13.29 -8.03
N VAL A 156 10.37 14.52 -7.57
CA VAL A 156 10.19 14.83 -6.15
C VAL A 156 9.00 14.05 -5.57
N ASP A 157 7.92 13.89 -6.32
CA ASP A 157 6.72 13.16 -5.87
C ASP A 157 7.06 11.71 -5.56
N VAL A 158 7.75 11.04 -6.48
CA VAL A 158 8.05 9.61 -6.33
C VAL A 158 9.12 9.38 -5.25
N VAL A 159 10.13 10.24 -5.15
CA VAL A 159 11.17 10.12 -4.11
C VAL A 159 10.57 10.38 -2.72
N ALA A 160 9.78 11.44 -2.56
CA ALA A 160 9.10 11.74 -1.30
C ALA A 160 8.15 10.60 -0.91
N SER A 161 7.47 9.98 -1.88
CA SER A 161 6.58 8.84 -1.63
C SER A 161 7.34 7.65 -1.02
N VAL A 162 8.51 7.30 -1.58
CA VAL A 162 9.34 6.21 -1.03
C VAL A 162 9.78 6.53 0.40
N ILE A 163 10.17 7.78 0.66
CA ILE A 163 10.60 8.24 1.99
C ILE A 163 9.43 8.17 2.98
N PHE A 164 8.28 8.76 2.66
CA PHE A 164 7.11 8.78 3.54
C PHE A 164 6.58 7.38 3.83
N ALA A 165 6.45 6.53 2.81
CA ALA A 165 6.00 5.14 3.01
C ALA A 165 6.99 4.32 3.84
N THR A 166 8.30 4.46 3.59
CA THR A 166 9.32 3.74 4.37
C THR A 166 9.34 4.23 5.83
N ALA A 167 9.29 5.54 6.06
CA ALA A 167 9.21 6.12 7.39
C ALA A 167 7.94 5.65 8.12
N PHE A 168 6.80 5.64 7.44
CA PHE A 168 5.55 5.12 7.97
C PHE A 168 5.67 3.66 8.41
N LEU A 169 6.20 2.79 7.55
CA LEU A 169 6.37 1.37 7.89
C LEU A 169 7.31 1.16 9.09
N LEU A 170 8.42 1.90 9.14
CA LEU A 170 9.35 1.82 10.25
C LEU A 170 8.68 2.30 11.53
N VAL A 171 8.23 3.56 11.58
CA VAL A 171 7.62 4.14 12.77
C VAL A 171 6.39 3.33 13.22
N GLY A 172 5.50 3.00 12.29
CA GLY A 172 4.31 2.19 12.55
C GLY A 172 4.64 0.84 13.17
N ALA A 173 5.65 0.13 12.64
CA ALA A 173 6.07 -1.15 13.21
C ALA A 173 6.71 -1.02 14.59
N ARG A 174 7.44 0.06 14.86
CA ARG A 174 8.01 0.31 16.19
C ARG A 174 6.92 0.68 17.21
N LEU A 175 5.96 1.51 16.84
CA LEU A 175 4.85 1.90 17.71
C LEU A 175 3.90 0.72 18.00
N ALA A 176 3.66 -0.12 16.99
CA ALA A 176 2.86 -1.31 17.14
C ALA A 176 3.64 -2.47 17.79
N ASP A 177 4.97 -2.42 17.89
CA ASP A 177 5.80 -3.53 18.39
C ASP A 177 5.52 -4.85 17.65
N ASP A 178 5.32 -4.75 16.32
CA ASP A 178 4.85 -5.83 15.43
C ASP A 178 3.52 -6.51 15.88
N ASP A 179 2.76 -5.90 16.80
CA ASP A 179 1.47 -6.40 17.31
C ASP A 179 0.32 -6.03 16.35
N PRO A 180 -0.45 -7.02 15.84
CA PRO A 180 -1.54 -6.76 14.89
C PRO A 180 -2.68 -5.93 15.48
N THR A 181 -2.98 -6.09 16.76
CA THR A 181 -4.08 -5.38 17.43
C THR A 181 -3.75 -3.90 17.53
N LYS A 182 -2.51 -3.56 17.92
CA LYS A 182 -2.04 -2.17 17.92
C LYS A 182 -2.00 -1.60 16.50
N ALA A 183 -1.53 -2.37 15.53
CA ALA A 183 -1.48 -1.94 14.13
C ALA A 183 -2.89 -1.66 13.56
N PHE A 184 -3.87 -2.53 13.83
CA PHE A 184 -5.25 -2.32 13.40
C PHE A 184 -5.92 -1.14 14.12
N ALA A 185 -5.63 -0.93 15.40
CA ALA A 185 -6.10 0.27 16.11
C ALA A 185 -5.53 1.54 15.46
N GLY A 186 -4.23 1.57 15.15
CA GLY A 186 -3.60 2.66 14.43
C GLY A 186 -4.19 2.88 13.03
N ALA A 187 -4.41 1.80 12.28
CA ALA A 187 -5.05 1.86 10.96
C ALA A 187 -6.47 2.43 11.04
N ALA A 188 -7.29 1.99 12.01
CA ALA A 188 -8.66 2.49 12.20
C ALA A 188 -8.66 4.00 12.53
N ILE A 189 -7.73 4.46 13.37
CA ILE A 189 -7.55 5.90 13.68
C ILE A 189 -7.17 6.66 12.41
N LEU A 190 -6.19 6.18 11.65
CA LEU A 190 -5.76 6.82 10.40
C LEU A 190 -6.88 6.83 9.35
N GLY A 191 -7.67 5.76 9.24
CA GLY A 191 -8.83 5.70 8.36
C GLY A 191 -9.88 6.75 8.74
N ALA A 192 -10.15 6.94 10.03
CA ALA A 192 -11.08 7.97 10.50
C ALA A 192 -10.54 9.39 10.23
N LEU A 193 -9.25 9.62 10.47
CA LEU A 193 -8.59 10.89 10.16
C LEU A 193 -8.60 11.18 8.66
N ALA A 194 -8.37 10.17 7.82
CA ALA A 194 -8.41 10.30 6.37
C ALA A 194 -9.81 10.69 5.88
N LEU A 195 -10.86 10.04 6.40
CA LEU A 195 -12.25 10.38 6.09
C LEU A 195 -12.59 11.84 6.44
N VAL A 196 -12.14 12.30 7.60
CA VAL A 196 -12.37 13.69 8.04
C VAL A 196 -11.56 14.68 7.20
N ALA A 197 -10.28 14.40 6.97
CA ALA A 197 -9.38 15.29 6.22
C ALA A 197 -9.80 15.47 4.77
N ASP A 198 -10.35 14.41 4.17
CA ASP A 198 -10.82 14.38 2.78
C ASP A 198 -12.28 14.86 2.63
N GLY A 199 -12.90 15.36 3.70
CA GLY A 199 -14.25 15.92 3.66
C GLY A 199 -15.35 14.91 3.34
N GLY A 200 -15.11 13.61 3.57
CA GLY A 200 -16.11 12.57 3.31
C GLY A 200 -16.23 12.14 1.84
N SER A 201 -15.19 12.34 1.01
CA SER A 201 -15.19 11.83 -0.36
C SER A 201 -15.27 10.29 -0.41
N THR A 202 -15.54 9.74 -1.59
CA THR A 202 -15.55 8.29 -1.83
C THR A 202 -14.24 7.63 -1.39
N ASP A 203 -13.09 8.26 -1.65
CA ASP A 203 -11.78 7.73 -1.30
C ASP A 203 -11.60 7.70 0.23
N GLY A 204 -12.03 8.77 0.92
CA GLY A 204 -12.07 8.82 2.39
C GLY A 204 -12.98 7.75 3.00
N ILE A 205 -14.16 7.52 2.42
CA ILE A 205 -15.09 6.47 2.86
C ILE A 205 -14.48 5.09 2.67
N LEU A 206 -13.87 4.82 1.51
CA LEU A 206 -13.23 3.54 1.22
C LEU A 206 -12.03 3.29 2.14
N ALA A 207 -11.20 4.31 2.39
CA ALA A 207 -10.07 4.22 3.33
C ALA A 207 -10.55 3.89 4.75
N PHE A 208 -11.59 4.59 5.23
CA PHE A 208 -12.18 4.32 6.54
C PHE A 208 -12.79 2.92 6.61
N ALA A 209 -13.62 2.54 5.63
CA ALA A 209 -14.27 1.24 5.59
C ALA A 209 -13.25 0.09 5.56
N GLY A 210 -12.18 0.22 4.77
CA GLY A 210 -11.09 -0.76 4.72
C GLY A 210 -10.36 -0.89 6.05
N CYS A 211 -9.95 0.24 6.66
CA CYS A 211 -9.21 0.24 7.91
C CYS A 211 -10.05 -0.25 9.10
N PHE A 212 -11.25 0.33 9.26
CA PHE A 212 -12.16 -0.02 10.35
C PHE A 212 -12.73 -1.43 10.18
N GLY A 213 -13.16 -1.78 8.97
CA GLY A 213 -13.65 -3.11 8.65
C GLY A 213 -12.58 -4.19 8.86
N GLY A 214 -11.32 -3.91 8.47
CA GLY A 214 -10.18 -4.78 8.76
C GLY A 214 -9.96 -4.98 10.27
N ALA A 215 -9.98 -3.90 11.05
CA ALA A 215 -9.82 -3.95 12.50
C ALA A 215 -10.94 -4.73 13.21
N VAL A 216 -12.20 -4.48 12.83
CA VAL A 216 -13.37 -5.23 13.34
C VAL A 216 -13.26 -6.71 12.98
N THR A 217 -12.90 -7.00 11.73
CA THR A 217 -12.71 -8.39 11.27
C THR A 217 -11.65 -9.10 12.09
N TRP A 218 -10.47 -8.48 12.27
CA TRP A 218 -9.40 -9.01 13.13
C TRP A 218 -9.87 -9.26 14.56
N TRP A 219 -10.56 -8.29 15.15
CA TRP A 219 -11.08 -8.40 16.51
C TRP A 219 -12.08 -9.56 16.66
N ILE A 220 -12.94 -9.80 15.67
CA ILE A 220 -13.88 -10.92 15.68
C ILE A 220 -13.14 -12.26 15.58
N ILE A 221 -12.27 -12.42 14.58
CA ILE A 221 -11.62 -13.71 14.29
C ILE A 221 -10.54 -14.07 15.33
N SER A 222 -10.03 -13.09 16.08
CA SER A 222 -9.06 -13.30 17.15
C SER A 222 -9.69 -13.77 18.47
N ARG A 223 -11.02 -13.72 18.62
CA ARG A 223 -11.71 -14.13 19.85
C ARG A 223 -11.50 -15.62 20.18
N PRO A 224 -11.33 -15.99 21.46
CA PRO A 224 -11.16 -17.39 21.89
C PRO A 224 -12.30 -18.31 21.42
N ALA A 225 -13.55 -17.81 21.44
CA ALA A 225 -14.71 -18.57 20.97
C ALA A 225 -14.64 -18.91 19.47
N VAL A 226 -14.15 -17.97 18.65
CA VAL A 226 -14.00 -18.18 17.21
C VAL A 226 -12.82 -19.10 16.92
N LYS A 227 -11.68 -18.90 17.60
CA LYS A 227 -10.52 -19.80 17.53
C LYS A 227 -10.89 -21.24 17.91
N LYS A 228 -11.67 -21.44 18.97
CA LYS A 228 -12.16 -22.76 19.39
C LYS A 228 -13.05 -23.40 18.31
N ARG A 229 -14.02 -22.65 17.77
CA ARG A 229 -14.88 -23.13 16.68
C ARG A 229 -14.08 -23.49 15.43
N TRP A 230 -13.12 -22.63 15.06
CA TRP A 230 -12.22 -22.87 13.94
C TRP A 230 -11.42 -24.16 14.14
N ALA A 231 -10.81 -24.34 15.32
CA ALA A 231 -10.06 -25.56 15.65
C ALA A 231 -10.91 -26.84 15.50
N THR A 232 -12.20 -26.79 15.86
CA THR A 232 -13.13 -27.93 15.65
C THR A 232 -13.41 -28.21 14.16
N VAL A 233 -13.38 -27.20 13.30
CA VAL A 233 -13.66 -27.35 11.86
C VAL A 233 -12.44 -27.88 11.09
N VAL A 234 -11.23 -27.61 11.57
CA VAL A 234 -9.97 -27.95 10.87
C VAL A 234 -9.26 -29.20 11.40
N GLN A 235 -9.81 -29.84 12.44
CA GLN A 235 -9.39 -31.15 12.96
C GLN A 235 -10.12 -32.26 12.24
#